data_AF-U5NBY7-F1
#
_entry.id   AF-U5NBY7-F1
#
_cell.length_a   1.000
_cell.length_b   1.000
_cell.length_c   1.000
_cell.angle_alpha   90.00
_cell.angle_beta   90.00
_cell.angle_gamma   90.00
#
_symmetry.space_group_name_H-M   'P 1'
#
loop_
_entity.id
_entity.type
_entity.pdbx_description
1 polymer ?
#
loop_
_entity_poly.entity_id
_entity_poly.type
_entity_poly.pdbx_seq_one_letter_code
_entity_poly.pdbx_strand_id
1 'polypeptide(L)' 'MKQAGLIALVPYPFTDLSGAKLRPVLLLRKASHRYDDWLVCMVSSQLDQAETGQG' A
#
# COMPACT_ATOMS: atom_id res chain seq x y z
N MET A 1 -12.52 0.32 -12.24
CA MET A 1 -11.52 -0.71 -12.62
C MET A 1 -10.23 -0.43 -11.87
N LYS A 2 -9.52 -1.47 -11.38
CA LYS A 2 -8.19 -1.32 -10.77
C LYS A 2 -7.13 -1.22 -11.86
N GLN A 3 -6.23 -0.25 -11.74
CA GLN A 3 -5.12 -0.02 -12.67
C GLN A 3 -3.88 0.45 -11.91
N ALA A 4 -2.70 0.16 -12.47
CA ALA A 4 -1.45 0.73 -11.99
C ALA A 4 -1.55 2.28 -11.94
N GLY A 5 -1.00 2.88 -10.88
CA GLY A 5 -1.03 4.32 -10.65
C GLY A 5 -2.19 4.83 -9.78
N LEU A 6 -3.19 3.99 -9.49
CA LEU A 6 -4.30 4.38 -8.61
C LEU A 6 -3.96 4.18 -7.14
N ILE A 7 -4.53 5.03 -6.28
CA ILE A 7 -4.53 4.86 -4.83
C ILE A 7 -5.73 4.01 -4.41
N ALA A 8 -5.50 3.00 -3.57
CA ALA A 8 -6.53 2.20 -2.93
C ALA A 8 -6.39 2.23 -1.40
N LEU A 9 -7.46 1.93 -0.68
CA LEU A 9 -7.42 1.72 0.78
C LEU A 9 -7.44 0.22 1.07
N VAL A 10 -6.52 -0.25 1.91
CA VAL A 10 -6.46 -1.65 2.35
C VAL A 10 -6.48 -1.74 3.88
N PRO A 11 -7.17 -2.72 4.47
CA PRO A 11 -7.03 -3.02 5.90
C PRO A 11 -5.61 -3.49 6.18
N TYR A 12 -4.91 -2.81 7.09
CA TYR A 12 -3.59 -3.19 7.56
C TYR A 12 -3.65 -3.48 9.05
N PRO A 13 -3.31 -4.70 9.50
CA PRO A 13 -3.44 -5.09 10.89
C PRO A 13 -2.47 -4.30 11.78
N PHE A 14 -2.86 -4.08 13.03
CA PHE A 14 -1.93 -3.70 14.07
C PHE A 14 -0.98 -4.87 14.37
N THR A 15 0.21 -4.57 14.89
CA THR A 15 1.23 -5.59 15.22
C THR A 15 0.77 -6.56 16.31
N ASP A 16 -0.18 -6.14 17.15
CA ASP A 16 -0.81 -6.97 18.20
C ASP A 16 -2.07 -7.70 17.71
N LEU A 17 -2.43 -7.55 16.43
CA LEU A 17 -3.63 -8.13 15.80
C LEU A 17 -4.97 -7.73 16.47
N SER A 18 -4.97 -6.72 17.34
CA SER A 18 -6.19 -6.24 18.03
C SER A 18 -7.23 -5.64 17.08
N GLY A 19 -6.80 -5.29 15.88
CA GLY A 19 -7.64 -4.75 14.83
C GLY A 19 -6.84 -4.39 13.59
N ALA A 20 -7.49 -3.65 12.69
CA ALA A 20 -6.86 -3.13 11.48
C ALA A 20 -7.30 -1.69 11.24
N LYS A 21 -6.42 -0.91 10.61
CA LYS A 21 -6.77 0.41 10.07
C LYS A 21 -6.60 0.44 8.57
N LEU A 22 -7.39 1.27 7.90
CA LEU A 22 -7.22 1.49 6.47
C LEU A 22 -5.93 2.28 6.21
N ARG A 23 -5.12 1.78 5.27
CA ARG A 23 -3.92 2.48 4.81
C ARG A 23 -3.97 2.69 3.30
N PRO A 24 -3.55 3.87 2.81
CA PRO A 24 -3.42 4.11 1.39
C PRO A 24 -2.27 3.28 0.82
N VAL A 25 -2.49 2.74 -0.37
CA VAL A 25 -1.48 2.04 -1.16
C VAL A 25 -1.55 2.48 -2.61
N LEU A 26 -0.39 2.56 -3.26
CA LEU A 26 -0.29 2.74 -4.71
C LEU A 26 -0.33 1.38 -5.40
N LEU A 27 -1.28 1.18 -6.31
CA LEU A 27 -1.32 -0.01 -7.16
C LEU A 27 -0.16 0.04 -8.16
N LEU A 28 0.74 -0.94 -8.12
CA LEU A 28 1.90 -1.00 -9.02
C LEU A 28 1.60 -1.86 -10.25
N ARG A 29 1.08 -3.07 -10.04
CA ARG A 29 0.67 -3.99 -11.10
C ARG A 29 -0.15 -5.15 -10.54
N LYS A 30 -0.85 -5.88 -11.41
CA LYS A 30 -1.41 -7.19 -11.06
C LYS A 30 -0.29 -8.15 -10.66
N ALA A 31 -0.48 -8.86 -9.56
CA ALA A 31 0.44 -9.89 -9.08
C ALA A 31 0.12 -11.28 -9.66
N SER A 32 -1.13 -11.49 -10.07
CA SER A 32 -1.59 -12.74 -10.67
C SER A 32 -2.46 -12.45 -11.88
N HIS A 33 -2.39 -13.35 -12.87
CA HIS A 33 -3.33 -13.35 -14.01
C HIS A 33 -4.63 -14.07 -13.66
N ARG A 34 -4.60 -14.98 -12.67
CA ARG A 34 -5.73 -15.82 -12.27
C ARG A 34 -6.55 -15.23 -11.12
N TYR A 35 -5.87 -14.55 -10.21
CA TYR A 35 -6.47 -13.96 -9.01
C TYR A 35 -6.39 -12.44 -9.09
N ASP A 36 -7.30 -11.75 -8.42
CA ASP A 36 -7.36 -10.28 -8.43
C ASP A 36 -6.40 -9.65 -7.40
N ASP A 37 -5.22 -10.26 -7.31
CA ASP A 37 -4.13 -9.87 -6.41
C ASP A 37 -3.28 -8.78 -7.06
N TRP A 38 -2.81 -7.84 -6.25
CA TRP A 38 -2.05 -6.69 -6.71
C TRP A 38 -0.76 -6.54 -5.92
N LEU A 39 0.33 -6.25 -6.64
CA LEU A 39 1.54 -5.72 -6.02
C LEU A 39 1.29 -4.23 -5.75
N VAL A 40 1.53 -3.82 -4.50
CA VAL A 40 1.25 -2.46 -4.03
C VAL A 40 2.44 -1.86 -3.31
N CYS A 41 2.55 -0.53 -3.32
CA CYS A 41 3.47 0.22 -2.46
C CYS A 41 2.68 0.89 -1.34
N MET A 42 3.12 0.71 -0.09
CA MET A 42 2.49 1.36 1.06
C MET A 42 2.77 2.87 1.05
N VAL A 43 1.75 3.67 1.33
CA VAL A 43 1.89 5.12 1.51
C VAL A 43 1.73 5.47 2.98
N SER A 44 2.65 6.26 3.52
CA SER A 44 2.65 6.72 4.91
C SER A 44 2.79 8.24 4.96
N SER A 45 2.10 8.87 5.91
CA SER A 45 2.29 10.28 6.26
C SER A 45 3.33 10.49 7.37
N GLN A 46 3.94 9.41 7.88
CA GLN A 46 5.00 9.50 8.89
C GLN A 46 6.33 9.83 8.22
N LEU A 47 6.74 11.09 8.35
CA LEU A 47 7.92 11.62 7.67
C LEU A 47 9.23 11.35 8.41
N ASP A 48 9.19 10.90 9.66
CA ASP A 48 10.38 10.57 10.45
C ASP A 48 11.24 9.45 9.83
N GLN A 49 10.64 8.65 8.95
CA GLN A 49 11.30 7.56 8.21
C GLN A 49 11.54 7.92 6.74
N ALA A 50 11.22 9.14 6.32
CA ALA A 50 11.46 9.58 4.95
C ALA A 50 12.95 9.90 4.78
N GLU A 51 13.60 9.20 3.86
CA GLU A 51 14.93 9.59 3.40
C GLU A 51 14.79 10.82 2.50
N THR A 52 15.44 11.91 2.87
CA THR A 52 15.62 13.04 1.95
C THR A 52 16.57 12.58 0.86
N GLY A 53 16.06 12.40 -0.37
CA GLY A 53 16.89 12.02 -1.51
C GLY A 53 18.08 12.97 -1.63
N GLN A 54 19.29 12.43 -1.49
CA GLN A 54 20.51 13.15 -1.85
C GLN A 54 20.54 13.17 -3.39
N GLY A 55 20.34 14.37 -3.94
CA GLY A 55 20.35 14.62 -5.38
C GLY A 55 21.70 14.43 -6.03
#